data_AF-A0A2V5QMP3-F1
#
_entry.id   AF-A0A2V5QMP3-F1
#
_cell.length_a   1.000
_cell.length_b   1.000
_cell.length_c   1.000
_cell.angle_alpha   90.00
_cell.angle_beta   90.00
_cell.angle_gamma   90.00
#
_symmetry.space_group_name_H-M   'P 1'
#
loop_
_entity.id
_entity.type
_entity.pdbx_description
1 polymer ?
#
loop_
_entity_poly.entity_id
_entity_poly.type
_entity_poly.pdbx_seq_one_letter_code
_entity_poly.pdbx_strand_id
1 'polypeptide(L)'
;MKGLLYVAALLLSLPNLIAGTASLLLKHTFATRNPLQIMTDFLFQVVWGLPLAALLFFVLLVLGIVERTRPYTALFAFVLNVTALAFVISVFGLPHDFDQAVFFIPVLLALIGFAWVALPIFTQRRS
;
A
#
# COMPACT_ATOMS: atom_id res chain seq x y z
N MET A 1 20.14 8.36 6.67
CA MET A 1 19.82 7.89 5.29
C MET A 1 18.62 6.94 5.21
N LYS A 2 18.55 5.88 6.04
CA LYS A 2 17.43 4.90 5.98
C LYS A 2 16.04 5.50 6.22
N GLY A 3 15.91 6.56 7.04
CA GLY A 3 14.64 7.26 7.24
C GLY A 3 14.14 7.98 5.98
N LEU A 4 15.00 8.68 5.24
CA LEU A 4 14.65 9.32 3.97
C LEU A 4 14.23 8.29 2.91
N LEU A 5 14.95 7.17 2.85
CA LEU A 5 14.61 6.07 1.94
C LEU A 5 13.26 5.45 2.28
N TYR A 6 12.95 5.30 3.57
CA TYR A 6 11.62 4.86 4.01
C TYR A 6 10.52 5.83 3.58
N VAL A 7 10.70 7.14 3.79
CA VAL A 7 9.71 8.16 3.40
C VAL A 7 9.53 8.18 1.89
N ALA A 8 10.60 8.11 1.11
CA ALA A 8 10.53 8.03 -0.35
C ALA A 8 9.77 6.77 -0.81
N ALA A 9 10.07 5.60 -0.23
CA ALA A 9 9.34 4.37 -0.51
C ALA A 9 7.85 4.48 -0.14
N LEU A 10 7.54 5.11 1.00
CA LEU A 10 6.17 5.37 1.44
C LEU A 10 5.40 6.22 0.43
N LEU A 11 6.00 7.30 -0.07
CA LEU A 11 5.39 8.15 -1.09
C LEU A 11 5.20 7.42 -2.42
N LEU A 12 6.21 6.66 -2.88
CA LEU A 12 6.13 5.87 -4.11
C LEU A 12 5.09 4.74 -4.03
N SER A 13 4.73 4.32 -2.81
CA SER A 13 3.74 3.27 -2.56
C SER A 13 2.28 3.76 -2.57
N LEU A 14 2.06 5.08 -2.46
CA LEU A 14 0.73 5.67 -2.42
C LEU A 14 -0.18 5.24 -3.59
N PRO A 15 0.27 5.27 -4.87
CA PRO A 15 -0.57 4.89 -5.98
C PRO A 15 -1.08 3.44 -5.87
N ASN A 16 -0.26 2.52 -5.38
CA ASN A 16 -0.61 1.12 -5.20
C ASN A 16 -1.66 0.92 -4.10
N LEU A 17 -1.50 1.62 -2.97
CA LEU A 17 -2.47 1.54 -1.87
C LEU A 17 -3.82 2.15 -2.26
N ILE A 18 -3.80 3.27 -2.99
CA ILE A 18 -5.00 3.90 -3.55
C ILE A 18 -5.68 2.97 -4.56
N ALA A 19 -4.91 2.40 -5.50
CA ALA A 19 -5.44 1.46 -6.48
C ALA A 19 -6.02 0.19 -5.82
N GLY A 20 -5.33 -0.39 -4.84
CA GLY A 20 -5.82 -1.57 -4.11
C GLY A 20 -7.10 -1.31 -3.34
N THR A 21 -7.19 -0.16 -2.65
CA THR A 21 -8.42 0.22 -1.93
C THR A 21 -9.58 0.54 -2.87
N ALA A 22 -9.34 1.26 -3.96
CA ALA A 22 -10.34 1.49 -5.01
C ALA A 22 -10.82 0.17 -5.65
N SER A 23 -9.91 -0.78 -5.86
CA SER A 23 -10.26 -2.09 -6.41
C SER A 23 -11.16 -2.89 -5.46
N LEU A 24 -10.87 -2.87 -4.15
CA LEU A 24 -11.70 -3.54 -3.13
C LEU A 24 -13.12 -2.99 -3.15
N LEU A 25 -13.21 -1.67 -3.29
CA LEU A 25 -14.44 -0.90 -3.47
C LEU A 25 -15.25 -1.39 -4.67
N LEU A 26 -14.62 -1.38 -5.84
CA LEU A 26 -15.25 -1.75 -7.10
C LEU A 26 -15.73 -3.20 -7.04
N LYS A 27 -14.91 -4.11 -6.51
CA LYS A 27 -15.27 -5.52 -6.39
C LYS A 27 -16.48 -5.73 -5.49
N HIS A 28 -16.58 -5.04 -4.35
CA HIS A 28 -17.74 -5.12 -3.47
C HIS A 28 -18.98 -4.52 -4.14
N THR A 29 -18.84 -3.33 -4.71
CA THR A 29 -19.88 -2.58 -5.44
C THR A 29 -20.51 -3.41 -6.57
N PHE A 30 -19.71 -4.10 -7.38
CA PHE A 30 -20.22 -4.95 -8.46
C PHE A 30 -20.88 -6.24 -7.96
N ALA A 31 -20.54 -6.71 -6.75
CA ALA A 31 -21.16 -7.89 -6.15
C ALA A 31 -22.58 -7.60 -5.63
N THR A 32 -22.84 -6.42 -5.09
CA THR A 32 -24.14 -6.04 -4.50
C THR A 32 -25.22 -5.69 -5.52
N ARG A 33 -24.86 -5.23 -6.74
CA ARG A 33 -25.79 -4.90 -7.85
C ARG A 33 -26.97 -3.96 -7.51
N ASN A 34 -26.92 -3.26 -6.36
CA ASN A 34 -27.97 -2.34 -5.91
C ASN A 34 -27.45 -0.89 -5.88
N PRO A 35 -27.93 0.03 -6.72
CA PRO A 35 -27.38 1.38 -6.86
C PRO A 35 -27.46 2.23 -5.58
N LEU A 36 -28.47 2.03 -4.74
CA LEU A 36 -28.58 2.73 -3.45
C LEU A 36 -27.50 2.28 -2.47
N GLN A 37 -27.20 0.98 -2.46
CA GLN A 37 -26.17 0.38 -1.61
C GLN A 37 -24.77 0.81 -2.06
N ILE A 38 -24.56 0.95 -3.37
CA ILE A 38 -23.34 1.52 -3.96
C ILE A 38 -23.10 2.95 -3.48
N MET A 39 -24.13 3.81 -3.50
CA MET A 39 -24.02 5.17 -3.00
C MET A 39 -23.68 5.22 -1.51
N THR A 40 -24.31 4.37 -0.69
CA THR A 40 -24.03 4.33 0.75
C THR A 40 -22.64 3.79 1.06
N ASP A 41 -22.17 2.76 0.33
CA ASP A 41 -20.83 2.19 0.52
C ASP A 41 -19.75 3.20 0.12
N PHE A 42 -19.94 3.89 -1.01
CA PHE A 42 -19.06 4.96 -1.46
C PHE A 42 -19.00 6.10 -0.45
N LEU A 43 -20.16 6.59 0.03
CA LEU A 43 -20.22 7.63 1.05
C LEU A 43 -19.55 7.19 2.35
N PHE A 44 -19.79 5.95 2.79
CA PHE A 44 -19.17 5.40 3.99
C PHE A 44 -17.65 5.34 3.87
N GLN A 45 -17.11 4.94 2.71
CA GLN A 45 -15.66 4.93 2.50
C GLN A 45 -15.05 6.32 2.35
N VAL A 46 -15.75 7.28 1.77
CA VAL A 46 -15.25 8.66 1.74
C VAL A 46 -15.22 9.26 3.15
N VAL A 47 -16.27 9.03 3.94
CA VAL A 47 -16.41 9.60 5.29
C VAL A 47 -15.53 8.89 6.32
N TRP A 48 -15.38 7.57 6.23
CA TRP A 48 -14.67 6.78 7.24
C TRP A 48 -13.44 6.07 6.69
N GLY A 49 -13.53 5.49 5.48
CA GLY A 49 -12.44 4.74 4.86
C GLY A 49 -11.21 5.60 4.56
N LEU A 50 -11.38 6.75 3.90
CA LEU A 50 -10.31 7.68 3.57
C LEU A 50 -9.62 8.24 4.84
N PRO A 51 -10.36 8.71 5.87
CA PRO A 51 -9.73 9.12 7.13
C PRO A 51 -8.98 8.00 7.84
N LEU A 52 -9.53 6.78 7.87
CA LEU A 52 -8.83 5.62 8.46
C LEU A 52 -7.54 5.29 7.70
N ALA A 53 -7.59 5.31 6.37
CA ALA A 53 -6.41 5.09 5.53
C ALA A 53 -5.36 6.19 5.73
N ALA A 54 -5.78 7.45 5.81
CA ALA A 54 -4.90 8.59 6.09
C ALA A 54 -4.28 8.49 7.48
N LEU A 55 -5.05 8.10 8.50
CA LEU A 55 -4.55 7.87 9.86
C LEU A 55 -3.52 6.73 9.89
N LEU A 56 -3.79 5.61 9.22
CA LEU A 56 -2.84 4.51 9.08
C LEU A 56 -1.55 4.99 8.41
N PHE A 57 -1.64 5.75 7.32
CA PHE A 57 -0.48 6.30 6.62
C PHE A 57 0.33 7.25 7.51
N PHE A 58 -0.36 8.11 8.28
CA PHE A 58 0.28 9.00 9.24
C PHE A 58 1.01 8.22 10.35
N VAL A 59 0.39 7.17 10.88
CA VAL A 59 1.01 6.28 11.86
C VAL A 59 2.26 5.62 11.28
N LEU A 60 2.20 5.12 10.04
CA LEU A 60 3.36 4.55 9.36
C LEU A 60 4.47 5.58 9.15
N LEU A 61 4.12 6.81 8.77
CA LEU A 61 5.07 7.91 8.61
C LEU A 61 5.79 8.22 9.94
N VAL A 62 5.05 8.40 11.03
CA VAL A 62 5.60 8.72 12.36
C VAL A 62 6.48 7.58 12.87
N LEU A 63 6.00 6.34 12.79
CA LEU A 63 6.76 5.16 13.26
C LEU A 63 7.98 4.85 12.38
N GLY A 64 7.95 5.19 11.09
CA GLY A 64 9.07 5.03 10.19
C GLY A 64 10.22 6.02 10.41
N ILE A 65 9.93 7.19 10.99
CA ILE A 65 10.95 8.17 11.37
C ILE A 65 11.79 7.63 12.53
N VAL A 66 11.16 7.00 13.52
CA VAL A 66 11.82 6.47 14.72
C VAL A 66 12.68 5.24 14.38
N GLU A 67 13.98 5.30 14.68
CA GLU A 67 14.95 4.31 14.21
C GLU A 67 14.66 2.87 14.66
N ARG A 68 14.19 2.73 15.91
CA ARG A 68 13.94 1.43 16.55
C ARG A 68 12.75 0.70 15.94
N THR A 69 11.71 1.43 15.53
CA THR A 69 10.47 0.89 14.97
C THR A 69 10.51 0.78 13.45
N ARG A 70 11.30 1.64 12.79
CA ARG A 70 11.47 1.73 11.34
C ARG A 70 11.51 0.38 10.60
N PRO A 71 12.32 -0.62 10.99
CA PRO A 71 12.38 -1.86 10.21
C PRO A 71 11.06 -2.66 10.30
N TYR A 72 10.38 -2.65 11.45
CA TYR A 72 9.07 -3.30 11.62
C TYR A 72 7.99 -2.59 10.82
N THR A 73 8.00 -1.25 10.86
CA THR A 73 7.07 -0.43 10.08
C THR A 73 7.29 -0.59 8.59
N ALA A 74 8.55 -0.76 8.14
CA ALA A 74 8.88 -1.07 6.76
C ALA A 74 8.39 -2.46 6.34
N LEU A 75 8.54 -3.47 7.21
CA LEU A 75 7.99 -4.81 6.94
C LEU A 75 6.46 -4.78 6.81
N PHE A 76 5.78 -4.06 7.70
CA PHE A 76 4.32 -3.92 7.61
C PHE A 76 3.90 -3.19 6.32
N ALA A 77 4.57 -2.08 5.98
CA ALA A 77 4.30 -1.34 4.75
C ALA A 77 4.60 -2.20 3.49
N PHE A 78 5.61 -3.05 3.54
CA PHE A 78 5.92 -4.01 2.49
C PHE A 78 4.77 -5.00 2.30
N VAL A 79 4.34 -5.68 3.37
CA VAL A 79 3.23 -6.66 3.32
C VAL A 79 1.97 -5.99 2.80
N LEU A 80 1.62 -4.82 3.33
CA LEU A 80 0.46 -4.05 2.90
C LEU A 80 0.49 -3.76 1.38
N ASN A 81 1.65 -3.37 0.85
CA ASN A 81 1.82 -3.09 -0.57
C ASN A 81 1.78 -4.35 -1.44
N VAL A 82 2.37 -5.46 -0.99
CA VAL A 82 2.25 -6.75 -1.69
C VAL A 82 0.80 -7.19 -1.76
N THR A 83 0.05 -7.08 -0.66
CA THR A 83 -1.37 -7.40 -0.62
C THR A 83 -2.19 -6.50 -1.54
N ALA A 84 -1.95 -5.18 -1.50
CA ALA A 84 -2.62 -4.24 -2.39
C ALA A 84 -2.33 -4.55 -3.87
N LEU A 85 -1.07 -4.84 -4.21
CA LEU A 85 -0.65 -5.17 -5.56
C LEU A 85 -1.30 -6.47 -6.05
N ALA A 86 -1.28 -7.52 -5.23
CA ALA A 86 -1.95 -8.78 -5.54
C ALA A 86 -3.45 -8.58 -5.79
N PHE A 87 -4.08 -7.70 -5.02
CA PHE A 87 -5.49 -7.38 -5.19
C PHE A 87 -5.76 -6.63 -6.50
N VAL A 88 -4.95 -5.61 -6.83
CA VAL A 88 -5.04 -4.88 -8.10
C VAL A 88 -4.91 -5.85 -9.29
N ILE A 89 -3.91 -6.72 -9.27
CA ILE A 89 -3.70 -7.75 -10.31
C ILE A 89 -4.89 -8.72 -10.37
N SER A 90 -5.48 -9.09 -9.24
CA SER A 90 -6.65 -9.99 -9.22
C SER A 90 -7.91 -9.37 -9.84
N VAL A 91 -8.02 -8.04 -9.82
CA VAL A 91 -9.19 -7.31 -10.37
C VAL A 91 -8.97 -6.93 -11.82
N PHE A 92 -7.78 -6.46 -12.19
CA PHE A 92 -7.50 -5.92 -13.51
C PHE A 92 -6.65 -6.84 -14.41
N GLY A 93 -6.13 -7.94 -13.87
CA GLY A 93 -5.19 -8.82 -14.57
C GLY A 93 -3.74 -8.32 -14.53
N LEU A 94 -2.85 -9.10 -15.13
CA LEU A 94 -1.46 -8.68 -15.33
C LEU A 94 -1.37 -7.64 -16.45
N PRO A 95 -0.38 -6.72 -16.41
CA PRO A 95 -0.15 -5.80 -17.51
C PRO A 95 0.18 -6.59 -18.79
N HIS A 96 -0.53 -6.29 -19.88
CA HIS A 96 -0.33 -6.96 -21.17
C HIS A 96 0.67 -6.20 -22.06
N ASP A 97 0.80 -4.89 -21.83
CA ASP A 97 1.65 -3.99 -22.61
C ASP A 97 2.71 -3.30 -21.76
N PHE A 98 3.78 -2.85 -22.40
CA PHE A 98 4.87 -2.12 -21.74
C PHE A 98 4.38 -0.85 -21.04
N ASP A 99 3.48 -0.10 -21.68
CA ASP A 99 2.91 1.13 -21.13
C ASP A 99 2.17 0.87 -19.81
N GLN A 100 1.49 -0.28 -19.70
CA GLN A 100 0.81 -0.71 -18.47
C GLN A 100 1.82 -1.11 -17.39
N ALA A 101 2.91 -1.79 -17.78
CA ALA A 101 3.95 -2.24 -16.86
C ALA A 101 4.72 -1.06 -16.21
N VAL A 102 4.90 0.04 -16.95
CA VAL A 102 5.59 1.25 -16.45
C VAL A 102 4.89 1.84 -15.22
N PHE A 103 3.56 1.74 -15.12
CA PHE A 103 2.81 2.20 -13.95
C PHE A 103 3.15 1.45 -12.65
N PHE A 104 3.73 0.25 -12.75
CA PHE A 104 4.14 -0.53 -11.58
C PHE A 104 5.55 -0.17 -11.09
N ILE A 105 6.35 0.61 -11.84
CA ILE A 105 7.72 0.96 -11.47
C ILE A 105 7.80 1.64 -10.09
N PRO A 106 6.98 2.65 -9.76
CA PRO A 106 6.98 3.27 -8.43
C PRO A 106 6.73 2.25 -7.32
N VAL A 107 5.83 1.29 -7.57
CA VAL A 107 5.46 0.23 -6.63
C VAL A 107 6.63 -0.73 -6.40
N LEU A 108 7.29 -1.15 -7.47
CA LEU A 108 8.46 -2.03 -7.39
C LEU A 108 9.61 -1.35 -6.62
N LEU A 109 9.87 -0.08 -6.92
CA LEU A 109 10.87 0.71 -6.19
C LEU A 109 10.52 0.85 -4.71
N ALA A 110 9.25 1.09 -4.38
CA ALA A 110 8.78 1.13 -3.01
C ALA A 110 8.99 -0.20 -2.28
N LEU A 111 8.64 -1.33 -2.92
CA LEU A 111 8.81 -2.67 -2.36
C LEU A 111 10.28 -2.99 -2.09
N ILE A 112 11.16 -2.70 -3.05
CA ILE A 112 12.62 -2.86 -2.88
C ILE A 112 13.11 -1.99 -1.72
N GLY A 113 12.66 -0.73 -1.66
CA GLY A 113 13.00 0.20 -0.59
C GLY A 113 12.58 -0.30 0.79
N PHE A 114 11.34 -0.77 0.94
CA PHE A 114 10.86 -1.33 2.20
C PHE A 114 11.60 -2.61 2.59
N ALA A 115 11.86 -3.52 1.65
CA ALA A 115 12.63 -4.73 1.90
C ALA A 115 14.05 -4.42 2.42
N TRP A 116 14.71 -3.43 1.82
CA TRP A 116 16.03 -2.97 2.26
C TRP A 116 16.01 -2.37 3.67
N VAL A 117 14.97 -1.59 4.00
CA VAL A 117 14.81 -1.00 5.34
C VAL A 117 14.47 -2.06 6.38
N ALA A 118 13.72 -3.10 6.01
CA ALA A 118 13.32 -4.21 6.87
C ALA A 118 14.42 -5.27 7.06
N LEU A 119 15.45 -5.30 6.19
CA LEU A 119 16.56 -6.25 6.22
C LEU A 119 17.16 -6.52 7.62
N PRO A 120 17.37 -5.51 8.50
CA PRO A 120 17.93 -5.73 9.83
C PRO A 120 17.14 -6.73 10.70
N ILE A 121 15.83 -6.89 10.50
CA ILE A 121 15.00 -7.87 11.23
C ILE A 121 15.52 -9.30 11.00
N PHE A 122 15.96 -9.58 9.77
CA PHE A 122 16.37 -10.93 9.37
C PHE A 122 17.86 -11.18 9.63
N THR A 123 18.67 -10.13 9.70
CA THR A 123 20.12 -10.24 9.89
C THR A 123 20.57 -10.10 11.35
N GLN A 124 19.76 -9.50 12.23
CA GLN A 124 20.09 -9.34 13.66
C GLN A 124 20.05 -10.65 14.49
N ARG A 125 19.72 -11.80 13.89
CA ARG A 125 19.77 -13.12 14.57
C ARG A 125 21.17 -13.75 14.67
N ARG A 126 22.24 -13.03 14.31
CA ARG A 126 23.63 -13.52 14.38
C ARG A 126 24.56 -12.51 15.04
N SER A 127 24.41 -12.30 16.35
CA SER A 127 25.47 -11.78 17.23
C SER A 127 25.20 -12.21 18.65
#